data_AF-A0A938IRB3-F1
#
_entry.id   AF-A0A938IRB3-F1
#
_cell.length_a   1.000
_cell.length_b   1.000
_cell.length_c   1.000
_cell.angle_alpha   90.00
_cell.angle_beta   90.00
_cell.angle_gamma   90.00
#
_symmetry.space_group_name_H-M   'P 1'
#
loop_
_entity.id
_entity.type
_entity.pdbx_description
1 polymer ?
#
loop_
_entity_poly.entity_id
_entity_poly.type
_entity_poly.pdbx_seq_one_letter_code
_entity_poly.pdbx_strand_id
1 'polypeptide(L)'
;MADKSNFSADEWKKVLESPLLAGFAVSAGDPSGFIGTLQEGFASAKALAAAKSDPKADALIKAVVNDLLTPEGRMAARDGVKGVVDGAKVDEFKDRALGELRRTASILDSKAPNESKAFKNWLNHIANLVAEAGVEGGFLGFGGVKVTDAERATLAEISTALGA
;
A
#
# COMPACT_ATOMS: atom_id res chain seq x y z
N MET A 1 5.40 -4.91 22.22
CA MET A 1 5.51 -4.72 20.77
C MET A 1 4.51 -5.66 20.14
N ALA A 2 3.62 -5.13 19.30
CA ALA A 2 2.65 -5.94 18.57
C ALA A 2 3.32 -6.69 17.42
N ASP A 3 2.87 -7.91 17.18
CA ASP A 3 3.24 -8.74 16.04
C ASP A 3 2.00 -9.47 15.49
N LYS A 4 2.21 -10.40 14.56
CA LYS A 4 1.13 -11.18 13.92
C LYS A 4 0.17 -11.85 14.93
N SER A 5 0.65 -12.25 16.10
CA SER A 5 -0.17 -12.94 17.12
C SER A 5 -1.22 -12.04 17.78
N ASN A 6 -1.10 -10.71 17.65
CA ASN A 6 -2.07 -9.75 18.17
C ASN A 6 -3.35 -9.64 17.31
N PHE A 7 -3.36 -10.26 16.13
CA PHE A 7 -4.43 -10.17 15.15
C PHE A 7 -5.11 -11.52 14.95
N SER A 8 -6.41 -11.52 14.70
CA SER A 8 -7.08 -12.68 14.10
C SER A 8 -6.59 -12.91 12.67
N ALA A 9 -6.90 -14.07 12.09
CA ALA A 9 -6.48 -14.39 10.72
C ALA A 9 -7.00 -13.36 9.69
N ASP A 10 -8.25 -12.92 9.83
CA ASP A 10 -8.87 -11.95 8.93
C ASP A 10 -8.28 -10.54 9.13
N GLU A 11 -8.05 -10.13 10.38
CA GLU A 11 -7.41 -8.85 10.69
C GLU A 11 -5.97 -8.83 10.16
N TRP A 12 -5.21 -9.91 10.35
CA TRP A 12 -3.86 -10.03 9.82
C TRP A 12 -3.83 -9.97 8.30
N LYS A 13 -4.76 -10.67 7.64
CA LYS A 13 -4.91 -10.60 6.19
C LYS A 13 -5.10 -9.17 5.71
N LYS A 14 -5.94 -8.36 6.39
CA LYS A 14 -6.13 -6.94 6.05
C LYS A 14 -4.88 -6.08 6.24
N VAL A 15 -4.14 -6.32 7.32
CA VAL A 15 -2.84 -5.67 7.55
C VAL A 15 -1.85 -6.04 6.44
N LEU A 16 -1.83 -7.31 6.01
CA LEU A 16 -0.95 -7.83 4.97
C LEU A 16 -1.29 -7.32 3.56
N GLU A 17 -2.58 -7.08 3.27
CA GLU A 17 -3.07 -6.51 2.01
C GLU A 17 -2.70 -5.03 1.83
N SER A 18 -2.63 -4.29 2.94
CA SER A 18 -2.55 -2.82 2.93
C SER A 18 -1.35 -2.20 2.20
N PRO A 19 -0.12 -2.77 2.23
CA PRO A 19 1.01 -2.17 1.50
C PRO A 19 0.78 -2.13 -0.01
N LEU A 20 0.20 -3.19 -0.57
CA LEU A 20 -0.11 -3.23 -2.01
C LEU A 20 -1.31 -2.34 -2.34
N LEU A 21 -2.32 -2.30 -1.47
CA LEU A 21 -3.48 -1.42 -1.63
C LEU A 21 -3.12 0.08 -1.59
N ALA A 22 -2.15 0.48 -0.75
CA ALA A 22 -1.67 1.86 -0.70
C ALA A 22 -1.05 2.28 -2.04
N GLY A 23 -0.25 1.42 -2.65
CA GLY A 23 0.28 1.67 -4.00
C GLY A 23 -0.81 1.64 -5.07
N PHE A 24 -1.72 0.66 -5.00
CA PHE A 24 -2.83 0.54 -5.95
C PHE A 24 -3.76 1.78 -5.93
N ALA A 25 -4.02 2.36 -4.76
CA ALA A 25 -4.84 3.56 -4.64
C ALA A 25 -4.27 4.74 -5.45
N VAL A 26 -2.95 4.96 -5.41
CA VAL A 26 -2.27 5.98 -6.22
C VAL A 26 -2.48 5.73 -7.72
N SER A 27 -2.24 4.50 -8.17
CA SER A 27 -2.45 4.10 -9.57
C SER A 27 -3.91 4.25 -10.03
N ALA A 28 -4.87 4.01 -9.14
CA ALA A 28 -6.29 4.19 -9.43
C ALA A 28 -6.71 5.67 -9.46
N GLY A 29 -5.94 6.57 -8.82
CA GLY A 29 -6.19 8.01 -8.84
C GLY A 29 -5.81 8.68 -10.16
N ASP A 30 -4.91 8.08 -10.93
CA ASP A 30 -4.59 8.48 -12.31
C ASP A 30 -4.58 7.26 -13.25
N PRO A 31 -5.78 6.77 -13.65
CA PRO A 31 -5.93 5.57 -14.48
C PRO A 31 -5.16 5.64 -15.80
N SER A 32 -5.04 6.84 -16.37
CA SER A 32 -4.37 7.14 -17.64
C SER A 32 -2.85 6.93 -17.58
N GLY A 33 -2.24 7.12 -16.41
CA GLY A 33 -0.79 7.00 -16.24
C GLY A 33 -0.29 5.57 -15.98
N PHE A 34 -1.13 4.68 -15.43
CA PHE A 34 -0.61 3.47 -14.76
C PHE A 34 -1.38 2.17 -15.01
N ILE A 35 -2.67 2.19 -15.39
CA ILE A 35 -3.44 0.93 -15.57
C ILE A 35 -2.90 0.10 -16.75
N GLY A 36 -2.31 0.76 -17.76
CA GLY A 36 -1.63 0.07 -18.87
C GLY A 36 -0.25 -0.52 -18.52
N THR A 37 0.36 -0.10 -17.42
CA THR A 37 1.72 -0.47 -17.00
C THR A 37 1.74 -1.19 -15.66
N LEU A 38 0.70 -1.95 -15.31
CA LEU A 38 0.76 -3.01 -14.29
C LEU A 38 1.71 -4.16 -14.71
N GLN A 39 2.86 -3.82 -15.27
CA GLN A 39 4.06 -4.63 -15.36
C GLN A 39 4.67 -4.69 -13.96
N GLU A 40 4.25 -5.72 -13.23
CA GLU A 40 5.08 -6.47 -12.29
C GLU A 40 5.89 -5.67 -11.24
N GLY A 41 5.27 -5.45 -10.07
CA GLY A 41 5.90 -5.80 -8.79
C GLY A 41 7.04 -4.95 -8.23
N PHE A 42 7.49 -3.89 -8.89
CA PHE A 42 8.74 -3.22 -8.49
C PHE A 42 8.61 -2.14 -7.41
N ALA A 43 7.54 -1.34 -7.40
CA ALA A 43 7.43 -0.23 -6.45
C ALA A 43 7.24 -0.71 -5.00
N SER A 44 6.59 -1.86 -4.80
CA SER A 44 6.49 -2.51 -3.48
C SER A 44 7.83 -3.10 -3.03
N ALA A 45 8.65 -3.64 -3.94
CA ALA A 45 9.88 -4.36 -3.61
C ALA A 45 10.94 -3.48 -2.94
N LYS A 46 11.10 -2.22 -3.38
CA LYS A 46 12.08 -1.28 -2.80
C LYS A 46 11.69 -0.85 -1.39
N ALA A 47 10.39 -0.60 -1.14
CA ALA A 47 9.87 -0.26 0.19
C ALA A 47 9.94 -1.46 1.16
N LEU A 48 9.62 -2.66 0.67
CA LEU A 48 9.80 -3.93 1.39
C LEU A 48 11.27 -4.17 1.75
N ALA A 49 12.19 -3.92 0.81
CA ALA A 49 13.63 -4.06 1.03
C ALA A 49 14.16 -3.04 2.04
N ALA A 50 13.75 -1.77 1.94
CA ALA A 50 14.14 -0.72 2.90
C ALA A 50 13.69 -1.05 4.33
N ALA A 51 12.44 -1.49 4.50
CA ALA A 51 11.91 -1.92 5.79
C ALA A 51 12.61 -3.17 6.35
N LYS A 52 12.98 -4.12 5.49
CA LYS A 52 13.74 -5.32 5.88
C LYS A 52 15.15 -4.97 6.38
N SER A 53 15.80 -4.01 5.73
CA SER A 53 17.18 -3.63 6.01
C SER A 53 17.33 -2.63 7.16
N ASP A 54 16.24 -2.00 7.62
CA ASP A 54 16.28 -1.07 8.74
C ASP A 54 16.26 -1.81 10.10
N PRO A 55 17.35 -1.77 10.89
CA PRO A 55 17.39 -2.39 12.21
C PRO A 55 16.36 -1.79 13.16
N LYS A 56 15.98 -0.53 12.95
CA LYS A 56 15.03 0.24 13.78
C LYS A 56 13.59 0.12 13.29
N ALA A 57 13.33 -0.59 12.19
CA ALA A 57 11.96 -0.79 11.73
C ALA A 57 11.13 -1.53 12.78
N ASP A 58 9.89 -1.09 12.91
CA ASP A 58 8.89 -1.61 13.82
C ASP A 58 8.68 -3.12 13.61
N ALA A 59 8.45 -3.87 14.70
CA ALA A 59 8.29 -5.32 14.61
C ALA A 59 7.06 -5.73 13.80
N LEU A 60 5.99 -4.94 13.83
CA LEU A 60 4.80 -5.19 13.04
C LEU A 60 5.10 -5.06 11.54
N ILE A 61 5.84 -4.01 11.16
CA ILE A 61 6.29 -3.81 9.77
C ILE A 61 7.17 -4.99 9.34
N LYS A 62 8.13 -5.41 10.17
CA LYS A 62 9.00 -6.57 9.88
C LYS A 62 8.20 -7.87 9.71
N ALA A 63 7.19 -8.10 10.54
CA ALA A 63 6.32 -9.28 10.43
C ALA A 63 5.55 -9.30 9.11
N VAL A 64 4.98 -8.15 8.71
CA VAL A 64 4.30 -8.00 7.41
C VAL A 64 5.27 -8.21 6.24
N VAL A 65 6.46 -7.60 6.30
CA VAL A 65 7.50 -7.76 5.28
C VAL A 65 7.90 -9.23 5.13
N ASN A 66 8.09 -9.96 6.23
CA ASN A 66 8.45 -11.37 6.20
C ASN A 66 7.36 -12.23 5.56
N ASP A 67 6.08 -12.00 5.89
CA ASP A 67 4.97 -12.70 5.26
C ASP A 67 4.84 -12.35 3.77
N LEU A 68 5.03 -11.08 3.38
CA LEU A 68 5.01 -10.65 1.98
C LEU A 68 6.16 -11.24 1.13
N LEU A 69 7.18 -11.85 1.75
CA LEU A 69 8.23 -12.57 1.03
C LEU A 69 7.84 -14.03 0.72
N THR A 70 6.80 -14.57 1.38
CA THR A 70 6.32 -15.93 1.10
C THR A 70 5.39 -15.95 -0.12
N PRO A 71 5.20 -17.09 -0.81
CA PRO A 71 4.17 -17.23 -1.83
C PRO A 71 2.76 -16.89 -1.30
N GLU A 72 2.44 -17.32 -0.09
CA GLU A 72 1.12 -17.16 0.52
C GLU A 72 0.83 -15.70 0.84
N GLY A 73 1.80 -14.96 1.41
CA GLY A 73 1.60 -13.55 1.71
C GLY A 73 1.51 -12.69 0.46
N ARG A 74 2.27 -13.03 -0.60
CA ARG A 74 2.10 -12.38 -1.92
C ARG A 74 0.73 -12.64 -2.52
N MET A 75 0.21 -13.86 -2.39
CA MET A 75 -1.13 -14.20 -2.83
C MET A 75 -2.19 -13.42 -2.03
N ALA A 76 -2.08 -13.37 -0.71
CA ALA A 76 -2.98 -12.59 0.14
C ALA A 76 -2.98 -11.10 -0.23
N ALA A 77 -1.81 -10.50 -0.46
CA ALA A 77 -1.74 -9.11 -0.90
C ALA A 77 -2.46 -8.87 -2.24
N ARG A 78 -2.27 -9.78 -3.21
CA ARG A 78 -2.97 -9.74 -4.50
C ARG A 78 -4.47 -9.93 -4.36
N ASP A 79 -4.91 -10.79 -3.44
CA ASP A 79 -6.33 -10.99 -3.14
C ASP A 79 -7.00 -9.70 -2.65
N GLY A 80 -6.29 -8.88 -1.86
CA GLY A 80 -6.79 -7.56 -1.43
C GLY A 80 -7.11 -6.65 -2.62
N VAL A 81 -6.19 -6.55 -3.59
CA VAL A 81 -6.42 -5.78 -4.83
C VAL A 81 -7.53 -6.41 -5.66
N LYS A 82 -7.55 -7.75 -5.78
CA LYS A 82 -8.62 -8.46 -6.49
C LYS A 82 -10.00 -8.13 -5.90
N GLY A 83 -10.13 -8.11 -4.57
CA GLY A 83 -11.37 -7.76 -3.89
C GLY A 83 -11.82 -6.32 -4.12
N VAL A 84 -10.88 -5.40 -4.34
CA VAL A 84 -11.19 -4.00 -4.71
C VAL A 84 -11.76 -3.91 -6.14
N VAL A 85 -11.18 -4.66 -7.09
CA VAL A 85 -11.57 -4.56 -8.51
C VAL A 85 -12.76 -5.44 -8.89
N ASP A 86 -13.02 -6.52 -8.14
CA ASP A 86 -14.08 -7.47 -8.47
C ASP A 86 -15.46 -6.80 -8.46
N GLY A 87 -16.17 -6.93 -9.59
CA GLY A 87 -17.47 -6.29 -9.81
C GLY A 87 -17.48 -4.75 -9.70
N ALA A 88 -16.32 -4.09 -9.73
CA ALA A 88 -16.22 -2.64 -9.63
C ALA A 88 -15.94 -2.00 -11.00
N LYS A 89 -16.44 -0.78 -11.19
CA LYS A 89 -16.01 0.10 -12.28
C LYS A 89 -14.68 0.76 -11.92
N VAL A 90 -13.92 1.19 -12.94
CA VAL A 90 -12.59 1.79 -12.77
C VAL A 90 -12.64 3.05 -11.89
N ASP A 91 -13.70 3.85 -11.99
CA ASP A 91 -13.91 5.05 -11.17
C ASP A 91 -14.18 4.73 -9.68
N GLU A 92 -14.55 3.49 -9.34
CA GLU A 92 -14.75 3.02 -7.96
C GLU A 92 -13.48 2.48 -7.29
N PHE A 93 -12.44 2.14 -8.07
CA PHE A 93 -11.25 1.43 -7.57
C PHE A 93 -10.54 2.21 -6.46
N LYS A 94 -10.35 3.52 -6.65
CA LYS A 94 -9.70 4.39 -5.66
C LYS A 94 -10.47 4.42 -4.35
N ASP A 95 -11.77 4.68 -4.42
CA ASP A 95 -12.62 4.81 -3.23
C ASP A 95 -12.71 3.49 -2.44
N ARG A 96 -12.77 2.36 -3.14
CA ARG A 96 -12.72 1.03 -2.52
C ARG A 96 -11.37 0.76 -1.86
N ALA A 97 -10.25 1.08 -2.50
CA ALA A 97 -8.92 0.95 -1.91
C ALA A 97 -8.76 1.84 -0.66
N LEU A 98 -9.21 3.10 -0.70
CA LEU A 98 -9.24 3.99 0.46
C LEU A 98 -10.12 3.43 1.58
N GLY A 99 -11.25 2.79 1.25
CA GLY A 99 -12.10 2.09 2.20
C GLY A 99 -11.36 0.98 2.96
N GLU A 100 -10.58 0.16 2.26
CA GLU A 100 -9.76 -0.89 2.87
C GLU A 100 -8.64 -0.31 3.74
N LEU A 101 -7.99 0.78 3.31
CA LEU A 101 -6.96 1.45 4.11
C LEU A 101 -7.53 2.03 5.42
N ARG A 102 -8.75 2.60 5.40
CA ARG A 102 -9.46 3.03 6.62
C ARG A 102 -9.73 1.87 7.57
N ARG A 103 -10.15 0.71 7.04
CA ARG A 103 -10.37 -0.51 7.83
C ARG A 103 -9.06 -0.97 8.48
N THR A 104 -7.97 -1.01 7.73
CA THR A 104 -6.65 -1.37 8.27
C THR A 104 -6.20 -0.38 9.35
N ALA A 105 -6.38 0.93 9.14
CA ALA A 105 -6.06 1.93 10.15
C ALA A 105 -6.83 1.69 11.46
N SER A 106 -8.14 1.40 11.38
CA SER A 106 -8.95 1.07 12.55
C SER A 106 -8.49 -0.21 13.26
N ILE A 107 -8.05 -1.22 12.52
CA ILE A 107 -7.48 -2.46 13.09
C ILE A 107 -6.18 -2.15 13.83
N LEU A 108 -5.29 -1.36 13.22
CA LEU A 108 -4.01 -0.97 13.81
C LEU A 108 -4.21 -0.14 15.09
N ASP A 109 -5.10 0.85 15.07
CA ASP A 109 -5.40 1.69 16.23
C ASP A 109 -5.99 0.88 17.40
N SER A 110 -6.69 -0.22 17.11
CA SER A 110 -7.28 -1.10 18.12
C SER A 110 -6.30 -2.15 18.65
N LYS A 111 -5.54 -2.80 17.77
CA LYS A 111 -4.72 -4.00 18.10
C LYS A 111 -3.26 -3.69 18.38
N ALA A 112 -2.74 -2.63 17.79
CA ALA A 112 -1.34 -2.24 17.86
C ALA A 112 -1.20 -0.71 18.03
N PRO A 113 -1.84 -0.10 19.05
CA PRO A 113 -1.90 1.37 19.18
C PRO A 113 -0.51 2.03 19.27
N ASN A 114 0.51 1.33 19.76
CA ASN A 114 1.86 1.86 19.88
C ASN A 114 2.59 1.87 18.52
N GLU A 115 2.34 0.86 17.69
CA GLU A 115 2.95 0.66 16.37
C GLU A 115 2.12 1.33 15.25
N SER A 116 0.85 1.61 15.51
CA SER A 116 -0.15 2.08 14.55
C SER A 116 0.33 3.30 13.77
N LYS A 117 0.85 4.32 14.47
CA LYS A 117 1.38 5.54 13.82
C LYS A 117 2.55 5.23 12.89
N ALA A 118 3.49 4.41 13.32
CA ALA A 118 4.66 4.05 12.51
C ALA A 118 4.24 3.25 11.27
N PHE A 119 3.32 2.30 11.44
CA PHE A 119 2.81 1.48 10.35
C PHE A 119 2.05 2.31 9.30
N LYS A 120 1.16 3.22 9.75
CA LYS A 120 0.44 4.13 8.85
C LYS A 120 1.37 5.06 8.08
N ASN A 121 2.40 5.59 8.74
CA ASN A 121 3.44 6.39 8.07
C ASN A 121 4.19 5.57 7.02
N TRP A 122 4.43 4.28 7.28
CA TRP A 122 5.05 3.38 6.32
C TRP A 122 4.16 3.12 5.10
N LEU A 123 2.85 2.94 5.28
CA LEU A 123 1.90 2.83 4.16
C LEU A 123 1.86 4.12 3.31
N ASN A 124 1.82 5.28 3.95
CA ASN A 124 1.94 6.58 3.28
C ASN A 124 3.27 6.68 2.50
N HIS A 125 4.37 6.23 3.07
CA HIS A 125 5.67 6.24 2.40
C HIS A 125 5.68 5.33 1.15
N ILE A 126 5.06 4.14 1.22
CA ILE A 126 4.88 3.26 0.06
C ILE A 126 4.09 3.96 -1.05
N ALA A 127 2.99 4.63 -0.71
CA ALA A 127 2.20 5.37 -1.69
C ALA A 127 3.02 6.47 -2.37
N ASN A 128 3.82 7.22 -1.62
CA ASN A 128 4.73 8.24 -2.17
C ASN A 128 5.76 7.62 -3.13
N LEU A 129 6.39 6.50 -2.76
CA LEU A 129 7.34 5.81 -3.63
C LEU A 129 6.72 5.35 -4.94
N VAL A 130 5.45 4.94 -4.92
CA VAL A 130 4.71 4.53 -6.13
C VAL A 130 4.44 5.72 -7.04
N ALA A 131 3.99 6.85 -6.47
CA ALA A 131 3.79 8.09 -7.21
C ALA A 131 5.10 8.59 -7.84
N GLU A 132 6.21 8.52 -7.11
CA GLU A 132 7.54 8.90 -7.60
C GLU A 132 8.06 7.94 -8.68
N ALA A 133 7.78 6.63 -8.56
CA ALA A 133 8.21 5.65 -9.56
C ALA A 133 7.53 5.86 -10.93
N GLY A 134 6.30 6.38 -10.95
CA GLY A 134 5.61 6.78 -12.18
C GLY A 134 6.38 7.84 -12.98
N VAL A 135 7.16 8.69 -12.30
CA VAL A 135 8.00 9.72 -12.90
C VAL A 135 9.18 9.10 -13.68
N GLU A 136 9.78 8.03 -13.14
CA GLU A 136 10.91 7.33 -13.77
C GLU A 136 10.48 6.35 -14.87
N GLY A 137 9.22 5.86 -14.83
CA GLY A 137 8.67 4.86 -15.74
C GLY A 137 8.04 5.39 -17.04
N GLY A 138 8.14 6.71 -17.31
CA GLY A 138 7.62 7.32 -18.54
C GLY A 138 8.13 6.62 -19.81
N PHE A 139 7.24 6.46 -20.80
CA PHE A 139 7.45 5.78 -22.09
C PHE A 139 8.90 5.94 -22.60
N LEU A 140 9.66 4.83 -22.63
CA LEU A 140 11.05 4.74 -23.12
C LEU A 140 12.14 5.49 -22.31
N GLY A 141 11.94 5.80 -21.03
CA GLY A 141 12.94 6.51 -20.21
C GLY A 141 12.98 8.01 -20.47
N PHE A 142 11.97 8.55 -21.16
CA PHE A 142 11.68 9.98 -21.18
C PHE A 142 10.82 10.29 -19.95
N GLY A 143 11.48 10.79 -18.91
CA GLY A 143 10.90 11.08 -17.60
C GLY A 143 9.55 11.78 -17.68
N GLY A 144 8.56 11.18 -17.02
CA GLY A 144 7.22 11.73 -16.89
C GLY A 144 7.19 13.02 -16.05
N VAL A 145 6.04 13.66 -16.01
CA VAL A 145 5.80 14.83 -15.15
C VAL A 145 5.99 14.41 -13.69
N LYS A 146 6.75 15.21 -12.93
CA LYS A 146 6.93 15.11 -11.48
C LYS A 146 5.55 15.02 -10.80
N VAL A 147 5.18 13.86 -10.24
CA VAL A 147 3.92 13.51 -9.53
C VAL A 147 2.71 14.35 -9.96
N THR A 148 1.72 13.77 -10.64
CA THR A 148 0.57 14.53 -11.15
C THR A 148 -0.27 15.16 -10.04
N ASP A 149 -1.11 16.14 -10.37
CA ASP A 149 -2.01 16.75 -9.38
C ASP A 149 -3.07 15.74 -8.87
N ALA A 150 -3.45 14.78 -9.71
CA ALA A 150 -4.33 13.67 -9.33
C ALA A 150 -3.64 12.71 -8.35
N GLU A 151 -2.36 12.38 -8.58
CA GLU A 151 -1.55 11.60 -7.65
C GLU A 151 -1.35 12.33 -6.32
N ARG A 152 -1.05 13.64 -6.35
CA ARG A 152 -0.95 14.47 -5.13
C ARG A 152 -2.25 14.48 -4.33
N ALA A 153 -3.39 14.64 -4.99
CA ALA A 153 -4.70 14.58 -4.35
C ALA A 153 -4.93 13.20 -3.71
N THR A 154 -4.58 12.13 -4.41
CA THR A 154 -4.73 10.75 -3.91
C THR A 154 -3.82 10.47 -2.72
N LEU A 155 -2.58 10.97 -2.70
CA LEU A 155 -1.70 10.87 -1.54
C LEU A 155 -2.28 11.56 -0.30
N ALA A 156 -2.93 12.72 -0.47
CA ALA A 156 -3.61 13.40 0.63
C ALA A 156 -4.83 12.60 1.13
N GLU A 157 -5.58 11.98 0.22
CA GLU A 157 -6.70 11.08 0.56
C GLU A 157 -6.21 9.83 1.31
N ILE A 158 -5.08 9.24 0.92
CA ILE A 158 -4.46 8.12 1.63
C ILE A 158 -4.03 8.53 3.05
N SER A 159 -3.37 9.69 3.21
CA SER A 159 -2.99 10.17 4.55
C SER A 159 -4.21 10.39 5.44
N THR A 160 -5.29 10.94 4.86
CA THR A 160 -6.57 11.14 5.55
C THR A 160 -7.21 9.79 5.91
N ALA A 161 -7.22 8.82 5.00
CA ALA A 161 -7.77 7.49 5.23
C ALA A 161 -7.03 6.73 6.33
N LEU A 162 -5.71 6.91 6.41
CA LEU A 162 -4.90 6.32 7.47
C LEU A 162 -5.02 7.11 8.79
N GLY A 163 -5.28 8.42 8.75
CA GLY A 163 -5.18 9.27 9.93
C GLY A 163 -3.72 9.46 10.36
N ALA A 164 -2.84 9.62 9.38
CA ALA A 164 -1.40 9.82 9.52
C ALA A 164 -1.02 11.30 9.29
#